data_AF-A0A964V2L2-F1
#
_entry.id   AF-A0A964V2L2-F1
#
_cell.length_a   1.000
_cell.length_b   1.000
_cell.length_c   1.000
_cell.angle_alpha   90.00
_cell.angle_beta   90.00
_cell.angle_gamma   90.00
#
_symmetry.space_group_name_H-M   'P 1'
#
loop_
_entity.id
_entity.type
_entity.pdbx_description
1 polymer ?
#
loop_
_entity_poly.entity_id
_entity_poly.type
_entity_poly.pdbx_seq_one_letter_code
_entity_poly.pdbx_strand_id
1 'polypeptide(L)'
;MINLELMPIRERPLKEDEKKLTILHAILFPKSKFSLNDAKKWLESHNYKYIHNRQTKNIWRFRIKEQIKGYDFFTKILDNGVEFVFMVKR
;
A
#
# COMPACT_ATOMS: atom_id res chain seq x y z
N MET A 1 -45.10 -3.30 27.04
CA MET A 1 -43.68 -3.67 27.17
C MET A 1 -43.41 -4.78 26.18
N ILE A 2 -42.72 -4.49 25.08
CA ILE A 2 -42.38 -5.48 24.05
C ILE A 2 -40.88 -5.74 24.21
N ASN A 3 -40.52 -6.98 24.55
CA ASN A 3 -39.15 -7.46 24.49
C ASN A 3 -38.69 -7.41 23.04
N LEU A 4 -37.80 -6.46 22.71
CA LEU A 4 -37.02 -6.52 21.48
C LEU A 4 -35.91 -7.54 21.72
N GLU A 5 -36.10 -8.77 21.22
CA GLU A 5 -34.99 -9.70 21.09
C GLU A 5 -33.98 -9.10 20.10
N LEU A 6 -32.76 -8.84 20.59
CA LEU A 6 -31.60 -8.49 19.78
C LEU A 6 -31.31 -9.66 18.84
N MET A 7 -31.77 -9.56 17.60
CA MET A 7 -31.30 -10.46 16.55
C MET A 7 -29.78 -10.30 16.40
N PRO A 8 -29.00 -11.39 16.31
CA PRO A 8 -27.58 -11.28 16.04
C PRO A 8 -27.41 -10.57 14.71
N ILE A 9 -26.60 -9.51 14.69
CA ILE A 9 -26.16 -8.83 13.48
C ILE A 9 -25.49 -9.93 12.63
N ARG A 10 -26.23 -10.51 11.70
CA ARG A 10 -25.64 -11.32 10.65
C ARG A 10 -24.75 -10.37 9.90
N GLU A 11 -23.45 -10.45 10.14
CA GLU A 11 -22.44 -9.76 9.34
C GLU A 11 -22.77 -10.10 7.89
N ARG A 12 -23.35 -9.13 7.17
CA ARG A 12 -23.64 -9.29 5.77
C ARG A 12 -22.27 -9.36 5.10
N PRO A 13 -21.87 -10.49 4.49
CA PRO A 13 -20.58 -10.54 3.81
C PRO A 13 -20.58 -9.43 2.77
N LEU A 14 -19.61 -8.52 2.86
CA LEU A 14 -19.42 -7.46 1.89
C LEU A 14 -19.35 -8.12 0.51
N LYS A 15 -20.20 -7.67 -0.42
CA LYS A 15 -20.17 -8.14 -1.80
C LYS A 15 -18.75 -7.92 -2.33
N GLU A 16 -18.21 -8.97 -2.94
CA GLU A 16 -16.82 -9.03 -3.42
C GLU A 16 -16.49 -7.89 -4.43
N ASP A 17 -17.53 -7.29 -5.00
CA ASP A 17 -17.53 -6.20 -5.98
C ASP A 17 -17.12 -4.81 -5.41
N GLU A 18 -17.03 -4.63 -4.09
CA GLU A 18 -16.63 -3.36 -3.46
C GLU A 18 -15.22 -3.38 -2.85
N LYS A 19 -14.39 -4.39 -3.16
CA LYS A 19 -12.95 -4.30 -2.90
C LYS A 19 -12.38 -3.19 -3.78
N LYS A 20 -12.34 -1.96 -3.25
CA LYS A 20 -11.62 -0.83 -3.85
C LYS A 20 -10.28 -1.34 -4.38
N LEU A 21 -10.14 -1.40 -5.70
CA LEU A 21 -8.96 -1.95 -6.35
C LEU A 21 -7.75 -1.15 -5.86
N THR A 22 -7.00 -1.77 -4.96
CA THR A 22 -5.86 -1.17 -4.28
C THR A 22 -4.62 -1.77 -4.90
N ILE A 23 -3.89 -0.93 -5.63
CA ILE A 23 -2.73 -1.36 -6.43
C ILE A 23 -1.49 -0.74 -5.83
N LEU A 24 -0.52 -1.56 -5.42
CA LEU A 24 0.77 -1.06 -4.95
C LEU A 24 1.50 -0.36 -6.12
N HIS A 25 1.67 0.95 -5.97
CA HIS A 25 2.28 1.82 -6.98
C HIS A 25 3.78 1.94 -6.78
N ALA A 26 4.20 2.22 -5.56
CA ALA A 26 5.59 2.45 -5.22
C ALA A 26 5.89 2.06 -3.78
N ILE A 27 7.16 1.72 -3.54
CA ILE A 27 7.72 1.51 -2.20
C ILE A 27 8.80 2.57 -1.99
N LEU A 28 8.71 3.28 -0.87
CA LEU A 28 9.61 4.38 -0.50
C LEU A 28 10.44 3.97 0.71
N PHE A 29 11.73 4.26 0.67
CA PHE A 29 12.66 4.01 1.76
C PHE A 29 13.30 5.32 2.22
N PRO A 30 13.22 5.67 3.51
CA PRO A 30 13.91 6.84 4.04
C PRO A 30 15.42 6.62 4.05
N LYS A 31 16.16 7.57 3.46
CA LYS A 31 17.62 7.56 3.38
C LYS A 31 18.30 7.60 4.74
N SER A 32 17.61 8.06 5.78
CA SER A 32 18.12 8.05 7.16
C SER A 32 18.18 6.64 7.77
N LYS A 33 17.47 5.66 7.20
CA LYS A 33 17.41 4.28 7.70
C LYS A 33 17.91 3.24 6.70
N PHE A 34 17.89 3.56 5.40
CA PHE A 34 18.23 2.62 4.34
C PHE A 34 19.23 3.20 3.36
N SER A 35 20.32 2.48 3.11
CA SER A 35 21.11 2.70 1.90
C SER A 35 20.33 2.23 0.66
N LEU A 36 20.76 2.62 -0.53
CA LEU A 36 20.15 2.14 -1.77
C LEU A 36 20.27 0.61 -1.89
N ASN A 37 21.38 0.03 -1.43
CA ASN A 37 21.62 -1.41 -1.48
C ASN A 37 20.71 -2.16 -0.51
N ASP A 38 20.53 -1.62 0.71
CA ASP A 38 19.62 -2.23 1.70
C ASP A 38 18.18 -2.20 1.21
N ALA A 39 17.76 -1.10 0.59
CA ALA A 39 16.43 -1.00 0.00
C ALA A 39 16.23 -2.04 -1.12
N LYS A 40 17.22 -2.25 -2.00
CA LYS A 40 17.16 -3.29 -3.04
C LYS A 40 17.07 -4.71 -2.46
N LYS A 41 17.92 -5.03 -1.47
CA LYS A 41 17.90 -6.31 -0.77
C LYS A 41 16.56 -6.56 -0.07
N TRP A 42 16.01 -5.53 0.56
CA TRP A 42 14.69 -5.62 1.19
C TRP A 42 13.60 -5.92 0.16
N LEU A 43 13.62 -5.27 -1.00
CA LEU A 43 12.66 -5.57 -2.07
C LEU A 43 12.78 -7.00 -2.57
N GLU A 44 14.01 -7.48 -2.80
CA GLU A 44 14.28 -8.85 -3.22
C GLU A 44 13.81 -9.88 -2.19
N SER A 45 14.12 -9.65 -0.90
CA SER A 45 13.72 -10.56 0.19
C SER A 45 12.20 -10.63 0.39
N HIS A 46 11.46 -9.62 -0.06
CA HIS A 46 9.99 -9.56 -0.02
C HIS A 46 9.37 -9.83 -1.40
N ASN A 47 10.16 -10.30 -2.37
CA ASN A 47 9.73 -10.68 -3.72
C ASN A 47 9.05 -9.53 -4.51
N TYR A 48 9.49 -8.30 -4.28
CA TYR A 48 9.03 -7.13 -5.05
C TYR A 48 9.92 -6.88 -6.26
N LYS A 49 9.30 -6.79 -7.43
CA LYS A 49 9.94 -6.31 -8.67
C LYS A 49 9.56 -4.86 -8.92
N TYR A 50 10.52 -4.04 -9.31
CA TYR A 50 10.31 -2.63 -9.63
C TYR A 50 10.67 -2.34 -11.09
N ILE A 51 9.97 -1.37 -11.69
CA ILE A 51 10.18 -0.91 -13.06
C ILE A 51 11.43 -0.05 -13.14
N HIS A 52 11.50 0.96 -12.27
CA HIS A 52 12.66 1.83 -12.11
C HIS A 52 12.69 2.42 -10.71
N ASN A 53 13.84 2.96 -10.31
CA ASN A 53 13.97 3.73 -9.08
C ASN A 53 14.25 5.21 -9.39
N ARG A 54 13.87 6.08 -8.47
CA ARG A 54 14.24 7.50 -8.44
C ARG A 54 14.73 7.85 -7.04
N GLN A 55 15.52 8.90 -6.96
CA GLN A 55 15.98 9.43 -5.69
C GLN A 55 15.56 10.88 -5.51
N THR A 56 15.22 11.22 -4.28
CA THR A 56 15.10 12.61 -3.82
C THR A 56 16.11 12.85 -2.69
N LYS A 57 16.06 14.02 -2.06
CA LYS A 57 16.95 14.36 -0.94
C LYS A 57 16.89 13.34 0.20
N ASN A 58 15.68 12.84 0.53
CA ASN A 58 15.46 12.03 1.73
C ASN A 58 14.92 10.62 1.44
N ILE A 59 14.56 10.29 0.18
CA ILE A 59 13.86 9.04 -0.14
C ILE A 59 14.53 8.31 -1.32
N TRP A 60 14.61 7.00 -1.22
CA TRP A 60 14.71 6.08 -2.35
C TRP A 60 13.31 5.63 -2.76
N ARG A 61 12.88 5.94 -3.98
CA ARG A 61 11.55 5.57 -4.50
C ARG A 61 11.70 4.46 -5.53
N PHE A 62 11.02 3.34 -5.32
CA PHE A 62 10.96 2.24 -6.27
C PHE A 62 9.55 2.13 -6.83
N ARG A 63 9.39 2.32 -8.15
CA ARG A 63 8.09 2.21 -8.81
C ARG A 63 7.79 0.74 -9.09
N ILE A 64 6.70 0.22 -8.54
CA ILE A 64 6.23 -1.16 -8.73
C ILE A 64 5.29 -1.24 -9.95
N LYS A 65 4.42 -0.23 -10.12
CA LYS A 65 3.46 -0.18 -11.22
C LYS A 65 3.42 1.23 -11.84
N GLU A 66 3.06 1.31 -13.11
CA GLU A 66 2.81 2.61 -13.76
C GLU A 66 1.56 3.28 -13.18
N GLN A 67 1.59 4.61 -13.14
CA GLN A 67 0.48 5.40 -12.64
C GLN A 67 -0.74 5.23 -13.55
N ILE A 68 -1.90 5.00 -12.93
CA ILE A 68 -3.18 4.94 -13.63
C ILE A 68 -3.90 6.28 -13.45
N LYS A 69 -4.28 6.91 -14.57
CA LYS A 69 -5.02 8.19 -14.55
C LYS A 69 -6.38 8.00 -13.87
N GLY A 70 -6.77 8.94 -13.01
CA GLY A 70 -8.05 8.92 -12.30
C GLY A 70 -8.06 8.08 -11.02
N TYR A 71 -6.92 7.51 -10.60
CA TYR A 71 -6.77 6.87 -9.30
C TYR A 71 -6.24 7.88 -8.29
N ASP A 72 -6.75 7.81 -7.06
CA ASP A 72 -6.18 8.51 -5.91
C ASP A 72 -5.01 7.73 -5.32
N PHE A 73 -4.23 8.38 -4.46
CA PHE A 73 -3.11 7.75 -3.76
C PHE A 73 -3.30 7.79 -2.25
N PHE A 74 -2.89 6.72 -1.58
CA PHE A 74 -2.69 6.73 -0.14
C PHE A 74 -1.40 6.01 0.23
N THR A 75 -0.88 6.32 1.41
CA THR A 75 0.38 5.76 1.91
C THR A 75 0.15 5.00 3.20
N LYS A 76 0.72 3.79 3.29
CA LYS A 76 0.84 3.04 4.54
C LYS A 76 2.30 2.99 4.94
N ILE A 77 2.60 3.46 6.15
CA ILE A 77 3.94 3.41 6.72
C ILE A 77 4.06 2.14 7.57
N LEU A 78 5.12 1.36 7.36
CA LEU A 78 5.44 0.18 8.16
C LEU A 78 6.28 0.58 9.39
N ASP A 79 6.37 -0.30 10.38
CA ASP A 79 7.08 -0.02 11.65
C ASP A 79 8.57 0.31 11.43
N ASN A 80 9.18 -0.26 10.39
CA ASN A 80 10.56 0.03 10.00
C ASN A 80 10.72 1.37 9.23
N GLY A 81 9.62 2.08 8.94
CA GLY A 81 9.58 3.34 8.21
C GLY A 81 9.53 3.20 6.69
N VAL A 82 9.41 1.98 6.15
CA VAL A 82 9.15 1.79 4.72
C VAL A 82 7.73 2.25 4.40
N GLU A 83 7.55 3.00 3.31
CA GLU A 83 6.25 3.52 2.92
C GLU A 83 5.72 2.82 1.68
N PHE A 84 4.54 2.24 1.78
CA PHE A 84 3.83 1.66 0.66
C PHE A 84 2.84 2.68 0.11
N VAL A 85 3.03 3.08 -1.14
CA VAL A 85 2.13 3.99 -1.84
C VAL A 85 1.21 3.16 -2.71
N PHE A 86 -0.09 3.28 -2.47
CA PHE A 86 -1.12 2.57 -3.20
C PHE A 86 -1.92 3.52 -4.08
N MET A 87 -2.39 3.02 -5.22
CA MET A 87 -3.42 3.63 -6.05
C MET A 87 -4.76 3.01 -5.73
N VAL A 88 -5.80 3.84 -5.61
CA VAL A 88 -7.18 3.42 -5.37
C VAL A 88 -8.09 4.03 -6.41
N LYS A 89 -8.92 3.18 -7.03
CA LYS A 89 -9.99 3.65 -7.91
C LYS A 89 -11.09 4.30 -7.06
N ARG A 90 -11.45 5.55 -7.40
CA ARG A 90 -12.62 6.21 -6.83
C ARG A 90 -13.91 5.45 -7.11
#